data_AF-A0A8S9GKC2-F1
#
_entry.id   AF-A0A8S9GKC2-F1
#
_cell.length_a   1.000
_cell.length_b   1.000
_cell.length_c   1.000
_cell.angle_alpha   90.00
_cell.angle_beta   90.00
_cell.angle_gamma   90.00
#
_symmetry.space_group_name_H-M   'P 1'
#
loop_
_entity.id
_entity.type
_entity.pdbx_description
1 polymer ?
#
loop_
_entity_poly.entity_id
_entity_poly.type
_entity_poly.pdbx_seq_one_letter_code
_entity_poly.pdbx_strand_id
1 'polypeptide(L)'
;MKVENMVKLKEEFDYKSLSKRLEVQLDSLIEENERQQKAFVDEIERITVEAHNQISEAEKRYANALEEEKQRYQNDYVESIKKLEENWSKNQKKLAADRLALGEKNGLEVTSNGNRSIAPALEEVSELKRMVQKEAQLKMAAEEEVNRLKLQLTESKRVEVSGNSEIMRLHKMLETETQQKEKLEEEIATLHTQLLQLSLTADETRQNLERHGSQKTSGGALDSFMSQLKLPQLQDPGNAEKPPVAKLFEQVGLQKILSLLEADDADVRIHAVKVVANLAAEEANQQQIVEAGGLTSLLMLLRNTEDETIHRVAAGAIANLAMNETNQELIMAQGGIDLLSSTAANAQDPQTLRMVAGAIANLCGNDKLQTKLRSEGGIAALLGMVRCGHPDVLAQVARGIANFAKCESRASTQGTKRGKSLLIEDGALSWIVQNAKTETTAIKRHIELALCHLAQHEGNAKEMVKEGAIWELVRISRECSREDIRSLAHRTLTSSPTFLTELRRLRVDIR
;
A
#
# COMPACT_ATOMS: atom_id res chain seq x y z
N MET A 1 -14.99 67.82 20.32
CA MET A 1 -16.32 67.39 19.80
C MET A 1 -16.42 67.29 18.28
N LYS A 2 -16.36 68.36 17.46
CA LYS A 2 -16.56 68.21 15.99
C LYS A 2 -15.47 67.38 15.28
N VAL A 3 -14.21 67.47 15.71
CA VAL A 3 -13.08 66.74 15.08
C VAL A 3 -13.05 65.26 15.50
N GLU A 4 -13.27 64.95 16.78
CA GLU A 4 -13.36 63.56 17.26
C GLU A 4 -14.52 62.78 16.64
N ASN A 5 -15.70 63.42 16.48
CA ASN A 5 -16.83 62.76 15.82
C ASN A 5 -16.53 62.48 14.34
N MET A 6 -15.75 63.34 13.67
CA MET A 6 -15.39 63.15 12.27
C MET A 6 -14.34 62.03 12.08
N VAL A 7 -13.41 61.88 13.03
CA VAL A 7 -12.44 60.77 13.04
C VAL A 7 -13.14 59.43 13.31
N LYS A 8 -14.03 59.38 14.31
CA LYS A 8 -14.81 58.16 14.61
C LYS A 8 -15.73 57.74 13.45
N LEU A 9 -16.41 58.69 12.80
CA LEU A 9 -17.23 58.39 11.61
C LEU A 9 -16.40 57.87 10.44
N LYS A 10 -15.17 58.38 10.27
CA LYS A 10 -14.26 57.92 9.22
C LYS A 10 -13.72 56.52 9.52
N GLU A 11 -13.36 56.25 10.76
CA GLU A 11 -12.96 54.91 11.22
C GLU A 11 -14.10 53.90 11.04
N GLU A 12 -15.33 54.22 11.44
CA GLU A 12 -16.50 53.34 11.23
C GLU A 12 -16.80 53.09 9.75
N PHE A 13 -16.65 54.10 8.89
CA PHE A 13 -16.82 53.95 7.45
C PHE A 13 -15.73 53.05 6.84
N ASP A 14 -14.48 53.22 7.28
CA ASP A 14 -13.35 52.41 6.83
C ASP A 14 -13.49 50.95 7.28
N TYR A 15 -13.96 50.69 8.51
CA TYR A 15 -14.26 49.33 8.99
C TYR A 15 -15.42 48.69 8.25
N LYS A 16 -16.52 49.42 7.98
CA LYS A 16 -17.67 48.89 7.24
C LYS A 16 -17.32 48.59 5.78
N SER A 17 -16.48 49.42 5.16
CA SER A 17 -15.93 49.21 3.83
C SER A 17 -15.01 47.99 3.77
N LEU A 18 -14.17 47.79 4.80
CA LEU A 18 -13.30 46.63 4.93
C LEU A 18 -14.10 45.33 5.15
N SER A 19 -15.09 45.34 6.06
CA SER A 19 -15.98 44.18 6.31
C SER A 19 -16.66 43.72 5.04
N LYS A 20 -17.25 44.66 4.29
CA LYS A 20 -17.93 44.35 3.02
C LYS A 20 -16.97 43.79 1.96
N ARG A 21 -15.70 44.23 1.96
CA ARG A 21 -14.68 43.68 1.06
C ARG A 21 -14.28 42.26 1.45
N LEU A 22 -14.16 41.99 2.75
CA LEU A 22 -13.85 40.66 3.28
C LEU A 22 -15.01 39.68 3.03
N GLU A 23 -16.26 40.11 3.18
CA GLU A 23 -17.46 39.32 2.83
C GLU A 23 -17.43 38.90 1.35
N VAL A 24 -17.20 39.85 0.43
CA VAL A 24 -17.10 39.55 -1.01
C VAL A 24 -15.93 38.59 -1.32
N GLN A 25 -14.80 38.72 -0.62
CA GLN A 25 -13.67 37.79 -0.77
C GLN A 25 -13.99 36.39 -0.23
N LEU A 26 -14.73 36.31 0.88
CA LEU A 26 -15.15 35.04 1.46
C LEU A 26 -16.14 34.33 0.55
N ASP A 27 -17.15 35.03 0.02
CA ASP A 27 -18.12 34.48 -0.93
C ASP A 27 -17.42 33.96 -2.20
N SER A 28 -16.45 34.73 -2.72
CA SER A 28 -15.65 34.29 -3.88
C SER A 28 -14.82 33.04 -3.58
N LEU A 29 -14.32 32.87 -2.36
CA LEU A 29 -13.56 31.68 -1.95
C LEU A 29 -14.47 30.47 -1.73
N ILE A 30 -15.69 30.69 -1.21
CA ILE A 30 -16.71 29.64 -1.06
C ILE A 30 -17.11 29.12 -2.44
N GLU A 31 -17.44 30.01 -3.38
CA GLU A 31 -17.80 29.60 -4.74
C GLU A 31 -16.68 28.83 -5.44
N GLU A 32 -15.42 29.25 -5.28
CA GLU A 32 -14.27 28.56 -5.88
C GLU A 32 -14.07 27.17 -5.25
N ASN A 33 -14.24 27.04 -3.93
CA ASN A 33 -14.14 25.76 -3.24
C ASN A 33 -15.27 24.80 -3.66
N GLU A 34 -16.51 25.28 -3.77
CA GLU A 34 -17.64 24.49 -4.27
C GLU A 34 -17.41 24.02 -5.71
N ARG A 35 -16.87 24.87 -6.59
CA ARG A 35 -16.49 24.48 -7.96
C ARG A 35 -15.41 23.41 -7.97
N GLN A 36 -14.39 23.54 -7.14
CA GLN A 36 -13.31 22.56 -7.03
C GLN A 36 -13.82 21.22 -6.48
N GLN A 37 -14.65 21.24 -5.43
CA GLN A 37 -15.27 20.04 -4.88
C GLN A 37 -16.13 19.33 -5.94
N LYS A 38 -16.94 20.07 -6.69
CA LYS A 38 -17.73 19.50 -7.78
C LYS A 38 -16.85 18.88 -8.86
N ALA A 39 -15.77 19.56 -9.26
CA ALA A 39 -14.82 19.01 -10.24
C ALA A 39 -14.14 17.72 -9.74
N PHE A 40 -13.84 17.63 -8.44
CA PHE A 40 -13.31 16.39 -7.84
C PHE A 40 -14.35 15.26 -7.83
N VAL A 41 -15.62 15.55 -7.53
CA VAL A 41 -16.70 14.55 -7.56
C VAL A 41 -16.90 14.03 -8.99
N ASP A 42 -16.94 14.92 -9.98
CA ASP A 42 -17.09 14.55 -11.39
C ASP A 42 -15.89 13.70 -11.88
N GLU A 43 -14.68 14.01 -11.41
CA GLU A 43 -13.46 13.24 -11.70
C GLU A 43 -13.52 11.83 -11.09
N ILE A 44 -13.96 11.71 -9.83
CA ILE A 44 -14.12 10.43 -9.15
C ILE A 44 -15.17 9.57 -9.86
N GLU A 45 -16.30 10.15 -10.27
CA GLU A 45 -17.35 9.44 -11.01
C GLU A 45 -16.81 8.94 -12.35
N ARG A 46 -16.06 9.78 -13.08
CA ARG A 46 -15.43 9.38 -14.35
C ARG A 46 -14.46 8.21 -14.17
N ILE A 47 -13.57 8.28 -13.17
CA ILE A 47 -12.60 7.21 -12.88
C ILE A 47 -13.34 5.92 -12.48
N THR A 48 -14.41 6.03 -11.71
CA THR A 48 -15.22 4.89 -11.26
C THR A 48 -15.89 4.18 -12.44
N VAL A 49 -16.47 4.94 -13.37
CA VAL A 49 -17.07 4.40 -14.60
C VAL A 49 -16.01 3.74 -15.49
N GLU A 50 -14.84 4.37 -15.64
CA GLU A 50 -13.74 3.81 -16.43
C GLU A 50 -13.22 2.49 -15.83
N ALA A 51 -13.03 2.44 -14.51
CA ALA A 51 -12.63 1.23 -13.80
C ALA A 51 -13.65 0.10 -13.97
N HIS A 52 -14.95 0.42 -13.83
CA HIS A 52 -16.01 -0.57 -14.01
C HIS A 52 -16.05 -1.14 -15.44
N ASN A 53 -15.87 -0.28 -16.45
CA ASN A 53 -15.78 -0.72 -17.84
C ASN A 53 -14.56 -1.61 -18.10
N GLN A 54 -13.39 -1.27 -17.54
CA GLN A 54 -12.19 -2.10 -17.67
C GLN A 54 -12.34 -3.48 -17.01
N ILE A 55 -12.98 -3.54 -15.84
CA ILE A 55 -13.30 -4.81 -15.16
C ILE A 55 -14.24 -5.63 -16.02
N SER A 56 -15.33 -5.06 -16.53
CA SER A 56 -16.28 -5.77 -17.37
C SER A 56 -15.66 -6.30 -18.67
N GLU A 57 -14.77 -5.52 -19.30
CA GLU A 57 -14.01 -5.98 -20.46
C GLU A 57 -13.05 -7.13 -20.11
N ALA A 58 -12.37 -7.06 -18.96
CA ALA A 58 -11.47 -8.12 -18.51
C ALA A 58 -12.25 -9.42 -18.25
N GLU A 59 -13.38 -9.34 -17.53
CA GLU A 59 -14.28 -10.47 -17.27
C GLU A 59 -14.75 -11.13 -18.57
N LYS A 60 -15.16 -10.32 -19.56
CA LYS A 60 -15.57 -10.82 -20.88
C LYS A 60 -14.43 -11.50 -21.63
N ARG A 61 -13.22 -10.95 -21.57
CA ARG A 61 -12.02 -11.57 -22.19
C ARG A 61 -11.69 -12.90 -21.52
N TYR A 62 -11.74 -12.98 -20.20
CA TYR A 62 -11.52 -14.22 -19.46
C TYR A 62 -12.58 -15.29 -19.78
N ALA A 63 -13.86 -14.89 -19.82
CA ALA A 63 -14.95 -15.81 -20.18
C ALA A 63 -14.77 -16.39 -21.59
N ASN A 64 -14.40 -15.55 -22.56
CA ASN A 64 -14.12 -16.00 -23.93
C ASN A 64 -12.91 -16.93 -24.00
N ALA A 65 -11.80 -16.58 -23.33
CA ALA A 65 -10.59 -17.40 -23.31
C ALA A 65 -10.84 -18.78 -22.68
N LEU A 66 -11.64 -18.83 -21.61
CA LEU A 66 -12.03 -20.07 -20.94
C LEU A 66 -12.87 -20.97 -21.86
N GLU A 67 -13.83 -20.41 -22.60
CA GLU A 67 -14.65 -21.21 -23.53
C GLU A 67 -13.82 -21.69 -24.73
N GLU A 68 -12.88 -20.88 -25.23
CA GLU A 68 -11.94 -21.31 -26.28
C GLU A 68 -11.03 -22.47 -25.81
N GLU A 69 -10.53 -22.40 -24.58
CA GLU A 69 -9.69 -23.47 -24.01
C GLU A 69 -10.49 -24.75 -23.81
N LYS A 70 -11.71 -24.64 -23.28
CA LYS A 70 -12.63 -25.77 -23.14
C LYS A 70 -12.97 -26.42 -24.49
N GLN A 71 -13.21 -25.62 -25.53
CA GLN A 71 -13.44 -26.13 -26.88
C GLN A 71 -12.19 -26.82 -27.46
N ARG A 72 -10.99 -26.27 -27.19
CA ARG A 72 -9.72 -26.92 -27.57
C ARG A 72 -9.58 -28.30 -26.93
N TYR A 73 -9.74 -28.40 -25.61
CA TYR A 73 -9.69 -29.69 -24.92
C TYR A 73 -10.73 -30.68 -25.44
N GLN A 74 -11.95 -30.22 -25.72
CA GLN A 74 -12.99 -31.08 -26.28
C GLN A 74 -12.60 -31.60 -27.67
N ASN A 75 -12.02 -30.76 -28.53
CA ASN A 75 -11.55 -31.16 -29.85
C ASN A 75 -10.40 -32.17 -29.76
N ASP A 76 -9.42 -31.92 -28.90
CA ASP A 76 -8.26 -32.80 -28.68
C ASP A 76 -8.69 -34.16 -28.14
N TYR A 77 -9.69 -34.18 -27.24
CA TYR A 77 -10.28 -35.41 -26.72
C TYR A 77 -11.00 -36.22 -27.81
N VAL A 78 -11.80 -35.55 -28.65
CA VAL A 78 -12.48 -36.20 -29.79
C VAL A 78 -11.48 -36.74 -30.81
N GLU A 79 -10.41 -36.01 -31.11
CA GLU A 79 -9.36 -36.47 -32.01
C GLU A 79 -8.62 -37.69 -31.45
N SER A 80 -8.35 -37.69 -30.14
CA SER A 80 -7.73 -38.82 -29.44
C SER A 80 -8.61 -40.07 -29.50
N ILE A 81 -9.93 -39.93 -29.33
CA ILE A 81 -10.89 -41.04 -29.50
C ILE A 81 -10.85 -41.58 -30.93
N LYS A 82 -10.90 -40.71 -31.95
CA LYS A 82 -10.84 -41.14 -33.35
C LYS A 82 -9.55 -41.93 -33.65
N LYS A 83 -8.40 -41.47 -33.16
CA LYS A 83 -7.12 -42.20 -33.32
C LYS A 83 -7.16 -43.58 -32.68
N LEU A 84 -7.78 -43.70 -31.50
CA LEU A 84 -7.96 -44.99 -30.82
C LEU A 84 -8.88 -45.92 -31.60
N GLU A 85 -9.99 -45.42 -32.13
CA GLU A 85 -10.94 -46.18 -32.97
C GLU A 85 -10.28 -46.66 -34.28
N GLU A 86 -9.50 -45.82 -34.94
CA GLU A 86 -8.75 -46.21 -36.15
C GLU A 86 -7.73 -47.30 -35.86
N ASN A 87 -6.97 -47.16 -34.77
CA ASN A 87 -5.98 -48.16 -34.35
C ASN A 87 -6.66 -49.49 -33.98
N TRP A 88 -7.81 -49.42 -33.30
CA TRP A 88 -8.60 -50.59 -32.98
C TRP A 88 -9.13 -51.30 -34.24
N SER A 89 -9.61 -50.56 -35.24
CA SER A 89 -10.05 -51.11 -36.52
C SER A 89 -8.91 -51.75 -37.31
N LYS A 90 -7.72 -51.11 -37.34
CA LYS A 90 -6.50 -51.67 -37.96
C LYS A 90 -6.09 -52.98 -37.27
N ASN A 91 -6.11 -53.02 -35.94
CA ASN A 91 -5.81 -54.23 -35.18
C ASN A 91 -6.81 -55.35 -35.44
N GLN A 92 -8.12 -55.05 -35.55
CA GLN A 92 -9.11 -56.05 -35.93
C GLN A 92 -8.87 -56.62 -37.34
N LYS A 93 -8.57 -55.77 -38.32
CA LYS A 93 -8.25 -56.21 -39.69
C LYS A 93 -6.98 -57.07 -39.72
N LYS A 94 -5.95 -56.70 -38.95
CA LYS A 94 -4.72 -57.49 -38.81
C LYS A 94 -5.02 -58.87 -38.20
N LEU A 95 -5.79 -58.93 -37.12
CA LEU A 95 -6.26 -60.17 -36.51
C LEU A 95 -7.10 -61.05 -37.46
N ALA A 96 -7.92 -60.45 -38.32
CA ALA A 96 -8.69 -61.16 -39.34
C ALA A 96 -7.79 -61.68 -40.48
N ALA A 97 -6.82 -60.89 -40.94
CA ALA A 97 -5.84 -61.29 -41.93
C ALA A 97 -4.93 -62.43 -41.42
N ASP A 98 -4.50 -62.38 -40.15
CA ASP A 98 -3.70 -63.43 -39.52
C ASP A 98 -4.49 -64.75 -39.39
N ARG A 99 -5.81 -64.68 -39.14
CA ARG A 99 -6.69 -65.87 -39.14
C ARG A 99 -6.88 -66.45 -40.54
N LEU A 100 -7.01 -65.61 -41.57
CA LEU A 100 -7.09 -66.05 -42.96
C LEU A 100 -5.78 -66.69 -43.43
N ALA A 101 -4.63 -66.13 -43.03
CA ALA A 101 -3.30 -66.68 -43.33
C ALA A 101 -3.03 -68.05 -42.65
N LEU A 102 -3.66 -68.32 -41.50
CA LEU A 102 -3.64 -69.64 -40.86
C LEU A 102 -4.64 -70.64 -41.50
N GLY A 103 -5.64 -70.17 -42.24
CA GLY A 103 -6.64 -71.01 -42.91
C GLY A 103 -6.18 -71.62 -44.24
N GLU A 104 -5.11 -71.11 -44.85
CA GLU A 104 -4.58 -71.59 -46.14
C GLU A 104 -3.37 -72.54 -46.03
N LYS A 105 -2.95 -72.92 -44.82
CA LYS A 105 -1.85 -73.89 -44.60
C LYS A 105 -2.26 -75.12 -43.78
N ASN A 106 -3.35 -75.77 -44.19
CA ASN A 106 -3.60 -77.18 -43.87
C ASN A 106 -3.53 -78.02 -45.14
N GLY A 107 -2.31 -78.44 -45.48
CA GLY A 107 -2.02 -79.39 -46.53
C GLY A 107 -0.53 -79.74 -46.53
N LEU A 108 -0.22 -80.94 -46.02
CA LEU A 108 1.06 -81.67 -46.08
C LEU A 108 2.23 -81.21 -45.18
N GLU A 109 2.30 -81.87 -44.01
CA GLU A 109 3.36 -82.77 -43.54
C GLU A 109 4.86 -82.35 -43.56
N VAL A 110 5.56 -82.80 -42.50
CA VAL A 110 7.02 -83.06 -42.37
C VAL A 110 7.89 -82.02 -41.61
N THR A 111 8.16 -82.42 -40.36
CA THR A 111 9.41 -82.31 -39.55
C THR A 111 9.98 -80.98 -39.04
N SER A 112 10.27 -81.03 -37.74
CA SER A 112 11.46 -80.56 -36.99
C SER A 112 11.95 -79.12 -37.17
N ASN A 113 12.16 -78.49 -36.02
CA ASN A 113 13.00 -77.32 -35.75
C ASN A 113 12.56 -75.99 -36.40
N GLY A 114 12.08 -75.11 -35.55
CA GLY A 114 11.98 -73.69 -35.88
C GLY A 114 11.51 -72.89 -34.68
N ASN A 115 12.47 -72.34 -33.93
CA ASN A 115 12.30 -71.11 -33.17
C ASN A 115 11.52 -70.10 -34.01
N ARG A 116 10.21 -69.98 -33.79
CA ARG A 116 9.40 -68.91 -34.37
C ARG A 116 9.19 -67.89 -33.27
N SER A 117 9.95 -66.80 -33.38
CA SER A 117 10.14 -65.74 -32.39
C SER A 117 8.83 -65.26 -31.76
N ILE A 118 8.60 -65.60 -30.48
CA ILE A 118 7.58 -65.02 -29.60
C ILE A 118 8.01 -63.62 -29.10
N ALA A 119 9.28 -63.25 -29.32
CA ALA A 119 9.88 -62.02 -28.82
C ALA A 119 9.15 -60.72 -29.24
N PRO A 120 8.79 -60.48 -30.52
CA PRO A 120 8.22 -59.19 -30.90
C PRO A 120 6.83 -58.92 -30.33
N ALA A 121 5.98 -59.94 -30.16
CA ALA A 121 4.65 -59.79 -29.56
C ALA A 121 4.72 -59.60 -28.03
N LEU A 122 5.68 -60.25 -27.36
CA LEU A 122 5.90 -60.07 -25.93
C LEU A 122 6.49 -58.69 -25.61
N GLU A 123 7.31 -58.16 -26.51
CA GLU A 123 7.92 -56.84 -26.43
C GLU A 123 6.91 -55.72 -26.71
N GLU A 124 6.01 -55.89 -27.70
CA GLU A 124 4.87 -54.98 -27.92
C GLU A 124 3.92 -54.93 -26.72
N VAL A 125 3.61 -56.08 -26.10
CA VAL A 125 2.76 -56.14 -24.90
C VAL A 125 3.44 -55.50 -23.69
N SER A 126 4.76 -55.67 -23.56
CA SER A 126 5.54 -55.06 -22.48
C SER A 126 5.61 -53.53 -22.64
N GLU A 127 5.74 -53.03 -23.86
CA GLU A 127 5.74 -51.59 -24.14
C GLU A 127 4.36 -50.97 -23.93
N LEU A 128 3.28 -51.63 -24.35
CA LEU A 128 1.91 -51.18 -24.05
C LEU A 128 1.63 -51.14 -22.55
N LYS A 129 2.11 -52.12 -21.78
CA LYS A 129 1.97 -52.13 -20.32
C LYS A 129 2.72 -50.96 -19.67
N ARG A 130 3.90 -50.61 -20.17
CA ARG A 130 4.67 -49.44 -19.73
C ARG A 130 3.97 -48.13 -20.05
N MET A 131 3.40 -48.00 -21.25
CA MET A 131 2.63 -46.83 -21.66
C MET A 131 1.37 -46.64 -20.80
N VAL A 132 0.60 -47.71 -20.55
CA VAL A 132 -0.59 -47.64 -19.69
C VAL A 132 -0.23 -47.25 -18.26
N GLN A 133 0.88 -47.76 -17.73
CA GLN A 133 1.35 -47.39 -16.39
C GLN A 133 1.77 -45.91 -16.32
N LYS A 134 2.44 -45.39 -17.35
CA LYS A 134 2.79 -43.98 -17.45
C LYS A 134 1.53 -43.10 -17.54
N GLU A 135 0.53 -43.51 -18.33
CA GLU A 135 -0.73 -42.78 -18.46
C GLU A 135 -1.52 -42.78 -17.15
N ALA A 136 -1.52 -43.88 -16.40
CA ALA A 136 -2.12 -43.96 -15.09
C ALA A 136 -1.46 -43.01 -14.07
N GLN A 137 -0.12 -42.88 -14.12
CA GLN A 137 0.61 -41.92 -13.27
C GLN A 137 0.29 -40.47 -13.63
N LEU A 138 0.22 -40.15 -14.93
CA LEU A 138 -0.17 -38.81 -15.39
C LEU A 138 -1.60 -38.46 -14.98
N LYS A 139 -2.53 -39.43 -15.06
CA LYS A 139 -3.90 -39.25 -14.60
C LYS A 139 -3.98 -38.99 -13.10
N MET A 140 -3.25 -39.73 -12.27
CA MET A 140 -3.23 -39.48 -10.81
C MET A 140 -2.68 -38.08 -10.49
N ALA A 141 -1.59 -37.67 -11.16
CA ALA A 141 -1.04 -36.32 -10.97
C ALA A 141 -2.02 -35.21 -11.40
N ALA A 142 -2.75 -35.42 -12.50
CA ALA A 142 -3.78 -34.48 -12.94
C ALA A 142 -4.97 -34.41 -11.97
N GLU A 143 -5.39 -35.55 -11.41
CA GLU A 143 -6.46 -35.61 -10.40
C GLU A 143 -6.06 -34.90 -9.10
N GLU A 144 -4.81 -35.07 -8.65
CA GLU A 144 -4.25 -34.34 -7.50
C GLU A 144 -4.23 -32.83 -7.74
N GLU A 145 -3.82 -32.40 -8.93
CA GLU A 145 -3.79 -30.99 -9.30
C GLU A 145 -5.19 -30.37 -9.39
N VAL A 146 -6.16 -31.09 -9.96
CA VAL A 146 -7.56 -30.67 -9.96
C VAL A 146 -8.11 -30.53 -8.54
N ASN A 147 -7.76 -31.44 -7.63
CA ASN A 147 -8.18 -31.36 -6.23
C ASN A 147 -7.52 -30.16 -5.51
N ARG A 148 -6.24 -29.89 -5.79
CA ARG A 148 -5.53 -28.71 -5.28
C ARG A 148 -6.19 -27.41 -5.75
N LEU A 149 -6.50 -27.31 -7.04
CA LEU A 149 -7.18 -26.14 -7.62
C LEU A 149 -8.60 -25.95 -7.06
N LYS A 150 -9.35 -27.04 -6.84
CA LYS A 150 -10.67 -26.97 -6.19
C LYS A 150 -10.57 -26.42 -4.76
N LEU A 151 -9.56 -26.85 -3.99
CA LEU A 151 -9.34 -26.34 -2.63
C LEU A 151 -9.00 -24.85 -2.64
N GLN A 152 -8.14 -24.42 -3.57
CA GLN A 152 -7.81 -23.00 -3.75
C GLN A 152 -9.04 -22.17 -4.14
N LEU A 153 -9.88 -22.67 -5.05
CA LEU A 153 -11.11 -21.99 -5.44
C LEU A 153 -12.09 -21.85 -4.26
N THR A 154 -12.21 -22.87 -3.41
CA THR A 154 -13.07 -22.78 -2.21
C THR A 154 -12.55 -21.75 -1.21
N GLU A 155 -11.24 -21.63 -1.05
CA GLU A 155 -10.64 -20.63 -0.17
C GLU A 155 -10.81 -19.21 -0.73
N SER A 156 -10.58 -19.01 -2.02
CA SER A 156 -10.82 -17.71 -2.68
C SER A 156 -12.27 -17.27 -2.55
N LYS A 157 -13.24 -18.18 -2.71
CA LYS A 157 -14.67 -17.87 -2.49
C LYS A 157 -14.97 -17.49 -1.04
N ARG A 158 -14.32 -18.12 -0.06
CA ARG A 158 -14.49 -17.76 1.36
C ARG A 158 -13.98 -16.35 1.65
N VAL A 159 -12.83 -16.00 1.07
CA VAL A 159 -12.24 -14.65 1.18
C VAL A 159 -13.12 -13.62 0.48
N GLU A 160 -13.66 -13.92 -0.70
CA GLU A 160 -14.58 -13.04 -1.43
C GLU A 160 -15.86 -12.74 -0.63
N VAL A 161 -16.47 -13.75 -0.02
CA VAL A 161 -17.65 -13.57 0.85
C VAL A 161 -17.32 -12.71 2.07
N SER A 162 -16.15 -12.93 2.69
CA SER A 162 -15.69 -12.10 3.81
C SER A 162 -15.43 -10.65 3.38
N GLY A 163 -14.81 -10.44 2.21
CA GLY A 163 -14.58 -9.12 1.63
C GLY A 163 -15.89 -8.39 1.35
N ASN A 164 -16.85 -9.07 0.73
CA ASN A 164 -18.18 -8.52 0.46
C ASN A 164 -18.92 -8.13 1.75
N SER A 165 -18.74 -8.90 2.84
CA SER A 165 -19.33 -8.54 4.14
C SER A 165 -18.72 -7.28 4.76
N GLU A 166 -17.41 -7.08 4.63
CA GLU A 166 -16.75 -5.88 5.12
C GLU A 166 -17.08 -4.66 4.24
N ILE A 167 -17.14 -4.83 2.92
CA ILE A 167 -17.62 -3.80 1.99
C ILE A 167 -19.02 -3.34 2.37
N MET A 168 -19.93 -4.28 2.68
CA MET A 168 -21.29 -3.93 3.10
C MET A 168 -21.31 -3.22 4.47
N ARG A 169 -20.43 -3.60 5.39
CA ARG A 169 -20.26 -2.93 6.69
C ARG A 169 -19.78 -1.48 6.51
N LEU A 170 -18.78 -1.28 5.65
CA LEU A 170 -18.23 0.05 5.35
C LEU A 170 -19.24 0.96 4.66
N HIS A 171 -20.01 0.45 3.70
CA HIS A 171 -21.10 1.22 3.09
C HIS A 171 -22.13 1.67 4.12
N LYS A 172 -22.52 0.79 5.05
CA LYS A 172 -23.46 1.14 6.13
C LYS A 172 -22.90 2.23 7.05
N MET A 173 -21.61 2.17 7.39
CA MET A 173 -20.96 3.20 8.19
C MET A 173 -20.92 4.55 7.45
N LEU A 174 -20.61 4.53 6.15
CA LEU A 174 -20.59 5.73 5.32
C LEU A 174 -21.97 6.38 5.22
N GLU A 175 -23.02 5.57 5.07
CA GLU A 175 -24.40 6.05 5.07
C GLU A 175 -24.78 6.71 6.40
N THR A 176 -24.39 6.12 7.54
CA THR A 176 -24.64 6.73 8.85
C THR A 176 -23.89 8.05 9.07
N GLU A 177 -22.64 8.14 8.60
CA GLU A 177 -21.85 9.38 8.68
C GLU A 177 -22.45 10.47 7.77
N THR A 178 -22.94 10.10 6.59
CA THR A 178 -23.59 11.04 5.66
C THR A 178 -24.87 11.62 6.27
N GLN A 179 -25.71 10.78 6.88
CA GLN A 179 -26.91 11.24 7.59
C GLN A 179 -26.58 12.13 8.81
N GLN A 180 -25.48 11.86 9.52
CA GLN A 180 -25.03 12.72 10.60
C GLN A 180 -24.53 14.08 10.09
N LYS A 181 -23.80 14.07 8.97
CA LYS A 181 -23.34 15.29 8.30
C LYS A 181 -24.53 16.17 7.88
N GLU A 182 -25.56 15.60 7.24
CA GLU A 182 -26.77 16.35 6.85
C GLU A 182 -27.45 17.01 8.07
N LYS A 183 -27.60 16.28 9.18
CA LYS A 183 -28.16 16.85 10.43
C LYS A 183 -27.34 18.00 10.97
N LEU A 184 -26.01 17.87 10.97
CA LEU A 184 -25.12 18.94 11.42
C LEU A 184 -25.19 20.16 10.50
N GLU A 185 -25.35 19.96 9.19
CA GLU A 185 -25.54 21.04 8.23
C GLU A 185 -26.89 21.76 8.44
N GLU A 186 -27.97 21.03 8.71
CA GLU A 186 -29.26 21.61 9.11
C GLU A 186 -29.14 22.43 10.40
N GLU A 187 -28.47 21.88 11.43
CA GLU A 187 -28.23 22.61 12.69
C GLU A 187 -27.43 23.89 12.45
N ILE A 188 -26.37 23.84 11.65
CA ILE A 188 -25.58 25.03 11.28
C ILE A 188 -26.45 26.07 10.56
N ALA A 189 -27.32 25.65 9.63
CA ALA A 189 -28.23 26.56 8.93
C ALA A 189 -29.22 27.23 9.88
N THR A 190 -29.76 26.50 10.86
CA THR A 190 -30.64 27.08 11.88
C THR A 190 -29.92 28.08 12.78
N LEU A 191 -28.70 27.77 13.21
CA LEU A 191 -27.88 28.66 14.03
C LEU A 191 -27.50 29.94 13.28
N HIS A 192 -27.16 29.84 11.99
CA HIS A 192 -26.93 31.01 11.14
C HIS A 192 -28.17 31.90 11.03
N THR A 193 -29.35 31.29 10.86
CA THR A 193 -30.61 32.05 10.81
C THR A 193 -30.90 32.77 12.12
N GLN A 194 -30.68 32.12 13.26
CA GLN A 194 -30.84 32.72 14.59
C GLN A 194 -29.84 33.86 14.83
N LEU A 195 -28.58 33.68 14.43
CA LEU A 195 -27.55 34.72 14.54
C LEU A 195 -27.93 35.95 13.70
N LEU A 196 -28.43 35.73 12.48
CA LEU A 196 -28.90 36.80 11.61
C LEU A 196 -30.03 37.59 12.27
N GLN A 197 -31.01 36.89 12.87
CA GLN A 197 -32.12 37.51 13.57
C GLN A 197 -31.67 38.30 14.81
N LEU A 198 -30.72 37.77 15.58
CA LEU A 198 -30.11 38.49 16.69
C LEU A 198 -29.37 39.75 16.22
N SER A 199 -28.64 39.67 15.10
CA SER A 199 -27.94 40.82 14.54
C SER A 199 -28.90 41.93 14.10
N LEU A 200 -30.03 41.55 13.47
CA LEU A 200 -31.09 42.49 13.07
C LEU A 200 -31.73 43.16 14.29
N THR A 201 -32.06 42.40 15.34
CA THR A 201 -32.64 42.98 16.57
C THR A 201 -31.64 43.87 17.33
N ALA A 202 -30.35 43.56 17.29
CA ALA A 202 -29.29 44.40 17.84
C ALA A 202 -29.14 45.73 17.06
N ASP A 203 -29.26 45.68 15.73
CA ASP A 203 -29.23 46.88 14.89
C ASP A 203 -30.50 47.74 15.06
N GLU A 204 -31.68 47.12 15.22
CA GLU A 204 -32.93 47.85 15.51
C GLU A 204 -32.89 48.54 16.89
N THR A 205 -32.39 47.84 17.92
CA THR A 205 -32.22 48.43 19.26
C THR A 205 -31.20 49.56 19.25
N ARG A 206 -30.11 49.43 18.49
CA ARG A 206 -29.12 50.49 18.29
C ARG A 206 -29.71 51.70 17.56
N GLN A 207 -30.48 51.51 16.48
CA GLN A 207 -31.16 52.60 15.77
C GLN A 207 -32.23 53.30 16.63
N ASN A 208 -32.91 52.57 17.51
CA ASN A 208 -33.89 53.13 18.44
C ASN A 208 -33.23 53.96 19.55
N LEU A 209 -32.05 53.55 20.04
CA LEU A 209 -31.23 54.33 20.98
C LEU A 209 -30.69 55.61 20.33
N GLU A 210 -30.29 55.54 19.05
CA GLU A 210 -29.83 56.71 18.30
C GLU A 210 -30.97 57.71 17.99
N ARG A 211 -32.20 57.24 17.75
CA ARG A 211 -33.39 58.11 17.54
C ARG A 211 -33.85 58.87 18.78
N HIS A 212 -33.56 58.39 19.99
CA HIS A 212 -33.96 59.04 21.25
C HIS A 212 -32.87 59.91 21.89
N GLY A 213 -31.73 60.13 21.23
CA GLY A 213 -30.61 60.94 21.72
C GLY A 213 -30.80 62.46 21.71
N SER A 214 -32.02 62.97 21.84
CA SER A 214 -32.27 64.43 22.01
C SER A 214 -33.60 64.72 22.70
N GLN A 215 -33.71 64.43 24.00
CA GLN A 215 -34.51 65.22 24.95
C GLN A 215 -34.16 64.84 26.39
N LYS A 216 -33.72 65.82 27.19
CA LYS A 216 -33.70 65.74 28.66
C LYS A 216 -35.16 65.82 29.15
N THR A 217 -35.61 64.89 30.01
CA THR A 217 -36.25 65.15 31.31
C THR A 217 -36.81 63.88 31.98
N SER A 218 -36.63 63.83 33.30
CA SER A 218 -37.48 63.24 34.36
C SER A 218 -37.78 61.74 34.40
N GLY A 219 -37.59 61.18 35.60
CA GLY A 219 -37.79 59.77 35.93
C GLY A 219 -39.22 59.24 35.82
N GLY A 220 -39.31 57.90 35.93
CA GLY A 220 -40.53 57.21 36.34
C GLY A 220 -41.32 56.52 35.24
N ALA A 221 -40.72 55.57 34.52
CA ALA A 221 -41.37 54.42 33.86
C ALA A 221 -40.26 53.74 33.04
N LEU A 222 -39.79 52.55 33.38
CA LEU A 222 -40.31 51.33 32.77
C LEU A 222 -39.86 50.12 33.61
N ASP A 223 -40.30 50.13 34.87
CA ASP A 223 -40.30 48.97 35.79
C ASP A 223 -41.39 47.92 35.38
N SER A 224 -41.79 47.90 34.10
CA SER A 224 -43.01 47.26 33.61
C SER A 224 -42.81 46.26 32.45
N PHE A 225 -41.58 45.90 32.10
CA PHE A 225 -41.33 44.86 31.09
C PHE A 225 -40.45 43.69 31.56
N MET A 226 -40.08 43.66 32.84
CA MET A 226 -39.24 42.60 33.44
C MET A 226 -40.03 41.49 34.16
N SER A 227 -41.36 41.47 34.07
CA SER A 227 -42.20 40.65 34.97
C SER A 227 -42.95 39.49 34.32
N GLN A 228 -42.65 39.13 33.07
CA GLN A 228 -43.27 37.96 32.44
C GLN A 228 -42.24 37.14 31.68
N LEU A 229 -41.47 36.32 32.41
CA LEU A 229 -41.12 34.94 32.05
C LEU A 229 -40.27 34.36 33.19
N LYS A 230 -40.95 33.63 34.09
CA LYS A 230 -40.33 32.87 35.19
C LYS A 230 -39.89 31.49 34.69
N LEU A 231 -38.57 31.26 34.75
CA LEU A 231 -37.82 30.03 35.13
C LEU A 231 -38.01 28.70 34.35
N PRO A 232 -36.99 27.81 34.27
CA PRO A 232 -36.05 27.48 35.36
C PRO A 232 -34.56 27.71 35.12
N GLN A 233 -33.89 28.06 36.22
CA GLN A 233 -32.46 28.05 36.43
C GLN A 233 -31.89 26.64 36.25
N LEU A 234 -30.83 26.49 35.45
CA LEU A 234 -29.74 25.54 35.68
C LEU A 234 -28.43 26.17 35.20
N GLN A 235 -27.36 25.81 35.91
CA GLN A 235 -26.08 26.48 36.01
C GLN A 235 -25.26 26.53 34.70
N ASP A 236 -24.43 27.57 34.63
CA ASP A 236 -23.23 27.72 33.79
C ASP A 236 -22.44 26.39 33.69
N PRO A 237 -22.01 25.97 32.48
CA PRO A 237 -20.63 26.31 32.09
C PRO A 237 -20.44 26.62 30.60
N GLY A 238 -19.60 27.62 30.34
CA GLY A 238 -19.27 28.13 29.00
C GLY A 238 -18.37 27.27 28.10
N ASN A 239 -18.09 27.88 26.93
CA ASN A 239 -17.08 27.55 25.91
C ASN A 239 -17.06 26.12 25.37
N ALA A 240 -17.91 25.84 24.39
CA ALA A 240 -17.73 24.72 23.47
C ALA A 240 -17.22 25.22 22.10
N GLU A 241 -15.94 25.60 22.05
CA GLU A 241 -15.15 25.41 20.83
C GLU A 241 -15.14 23.90 20.54
N LYS A 242 -15.61 23.45 19.37
CA LYS A 242 -15.31 22.08 18.91
C LYS A 242 -13.78 21.98 18.74
N PRO A 243 -13.08 21.12 19.49
CA PRO A 243 -11.62 21.12 19.48
C PRO A 243 -11.09 20.35 18.28
N PRO A 244 -10.01 20.82 17.62
CA PRO A 244 -9.22 19.96 16.75
C PRO A 244 -8.60 18.85 17.62
N VAL A 245 -8.34 17.67 17.04
CA VAL A 245 -7.58 16.58 17.68
C VAL A 245 -6.24 17.06 18.28
N ALA A 246 -5.75 18.23 17.84
CA ALA A 246 -4.65 18.98 18.42
C ALA A 246 -4.81 19.39 19.91
N LYS A 247 -6.01 19.35 20.51
CA LYS A 247 -6.22 19.63 21.96
C LYS A 247 -6.15 18.38 22.86
N LEU A 248 -5.90 17.18 22.33
CA LEU A 248 -5.53 16.02 23.15
C LEU A 248 -4.08 16.11 23.69
N PHE A 249 -3.40 17.22 23.40
CA PHE A 249 -2.06 17.61 23.83
C PHE A 249 -1.99 18.45 25.10
N GLU A 250 -3.01 18.46 25.95
CA GLU A 250 -2.68 18.67 27.35
C GLU A 250 -1.71 17.54 27.73
N GLN A 251 -0.50 17.84 28.23
CA GLN A 251 0.50 16.81 28.58
C GLN A 251 -0.09 15.67 29.42
N VAL A 252 -1.14 15.99 30.19
CA VAL A 252 -1.97 15.05 30.96
C VAL A 252 -2.65 14.00 30.07
N GLY A 253 -3.22 14.37 28.92
CA GLY A 253 -3.90 13.47 27.99
C GLY A 253 -2.97 12.46 27.33
N LEU A 254 -1.82 12.92 26.81
CA LEU A 254 -0.82 12.03 26.21
C LEU A 254 -0.23 11.07 27.24
N GLN A 255 0.17 11.57 28.43
CA GLN A 255 0.68 10.71 29.50
C GLN A 255 -0.35 9.67 29.94
N LYS A 256 -1.63 10.04 30.00
CA LYS A 256 -2.70 9.09 30.32
C LYS A 256 -2.83 8.02 29.24
N ILE A 257 -2.80 8.37 27.95
CA ILE A 257 -2.83 7.40 26.85
C ILE A 257 -1.63 6.45 26.92
N LEU A 258 -0.43 6.97 27.17
CA LEU A 258 0.77 6.14 27.30
C LEU A 258 0.66 5.16 28.48
N SER A 259 0.07 5.57 29.60
CA SER A 259 -0.19 4.65 30.72
C SER A 259 -1.16 3.52 30.37
N LEU A 260 -2.06 3.72 29.40
CA LEU A 260 -2.99 2.68 28.94
C LEU A 260 -2.34 1.62 28.05
N LEU A 261 -1.12 1.88 27.55
CA LEU A 261 -0.33 0.87 26.83
C LEU A 261 0.07 -0.30 27.75
N GLU A 262 0.10 -0.07 29.06
CA GLU A 262 0.41 -1.05 30.10
C GLU A 262 -0.84 -1.62 30.79
N ALA A 263 -2.04 -1.32 30.28
CA ALA A 263 -3.29 -1.83 30.85
C ALA A 263 -3.33 -3.37 30.81
N ASP A 264 -3.92 -4.02 31.81
CA ASP A 264 -4.07 -5.49 31.83
C ASP A 264 -5.03 -5.98 30.73
N ASP A 265 -6.04 -5.17 30.41
CA ASP A 265 -7.04 -5.44 29.39
C ASP A 265 -6.44 -5.30 27.98
N ALA A 266 -6.53 -6.37 27.19
CA ALA A 266 -5.94 -6.43 25.85
C ALA A 266 -6.62 -5.46 24.87
N ASP A 267 -7.94 -5.29 24.96
CA ASP A 267 -8.66 -4.37 24.08
C ASP A 267 -8.28 -2.92 24.40
N VAL A 268 -8.16 -2.57 25.69
CA VAL A 268 -7.68 -1.24 26.11
C VAL A 268 -6.28 -0.98 25.56
N ARG A 269 -5.35 -1.94 25.68
CA ARG A 269 -4.00 -1.79 25.10
C ARG A 269 -4.06 -1.60 23.58
N ILE A 270 -4.83 -2.42 22.86
CA ILE A 270 -4.95 -2.31 21.39
C ILE A 270 -5.46 -0.92 20.98
N HIS A 271 -6.50 -0.42 21.65
CA HIS A 271 -7.04 0.91 21.36
C HIS A 271 -6.05 2.02 21.72
N ALA A 272 -5.34 1.91 22.84
CA ALA A 272 -4.29 2.86 23.21
C ALA A 272 -3.17 2.92 22.15
N VAL A 273 -2.67 1.77 21.69
CA VAL A 273 -1.64 1.70 20.64
C VAL A 273 -2.14 2.31 19.32
N LYS A 274 -3.40 2.07 18.94
CA LYS A 274 -4.02 2.68 17.76
C LYS A 274 -4.10 4.20 17.87
N VAL A 275 -4.49 4.72 19.04
CA VAL A 275 -4.51 6.17 19.29
C VAL A 275 -3.10 6.75 19.16
N VAL A 276 -2.09 6.12 19.77
CA VAL A 276 -0.69 6.57 19.64
C VAL A 276 -0.21 6.52 18.18
N ALA A 277 -0.54 5.47 17.43
CA ALA A 277 -0.17 5.35 16.02
C ALA A 277 -0.79 6.46 15.15
N ASN A 278 -2.07 6.76 15.38
CA ASN A 278 -2.77 7.84 14.70
C ASN A 278 -2.18 9.21 15.08
N LEU A 279 -1.88 9.44 16.36
CA LEU A 279 -1.23 10.68 16.79
C LEU A 279 0.17 10.83 16.17
N ALA A 280 0.93 9.75 16.07
CA ALA A 280 2.27 9.75 15.47
C ALA A 280 2.26 10.03 13.95
N ALA A 281 1.12 9.82 13.27
CA ALA A 281 0.98 10.14 11.85
C ALA A 281 1.13 11.66 11.57
N GLU A 282 0.81 12.50 12.55
CA GLU A 282 0.97 13.95 12.47
C GLU A 282 2.40 14.37 12.86
N GLU A 283 3.11 15.03 11.96
CA GLU A 283 4.52 15.44 12.15
C GLU A 283 4.73 16.25 13.44
N ALA A 284 3.81 17.17 13.75
CA ALA A 284 3.86 18.02 14.94
C ALA A 284 3.88 17.23 16.26
N ASN A 285 3.36 16.02 16.27
CA ASN A 285 3.20 15.19 17.45
C ASN A 285 4.38 14.24 17.68
N GLN A 286 5.13 13.92 16.63
CA GLN A 286 6.13 12.84 16.64
C GLN A 286 7.20 13.05 17.70
N GLN A 287 7.75 14.27 17.79
CA GLN A 287 8.77 14.61 18.78
C GLN A 287 8.21 14.55 20.22
N GLN A 288 7.01 15.10 20.42
CA GLN A 288 6.37 15.14 21.75
C GLN A 288 6.00 13.74 22.26
N ILE A 289 5.59 12.82 21.39
CA ILE A 289 5.34 11.42 21.74
C ILE A 289 6.62 10.75 22.24
N VAL A 290 7.75 11.00 21.57
CA VAL A 290 9.04 10.43 21.99
C VAL A 290 9.51 11.03 23.31
N GLU A 291 9.41 12.35 23.48
CA GLU A 291 9.74 13.05 24.73
C GLU A 291 8.88 12.59 25.91
N ALA A 292 7.61 12.23 25.66
CA ALA A 292 6.69 11.69 26.65
C ALA A 292 6.98 10.22 27.03
N GLY A 293 7.96 9.56 26.38
CA GLY A 293 8.30 8.16 26.62
C GLY A 293 7.57 7.15 25.71
N GLY A 294 6.78 7.62 24.75
CA GLY A 294 5.95 6.77 23.89
C GLY A 294 6.75 5.79 23.03
N LEU A 295 7.94 6.18 22.55
CA LEU A 295 8.82 5.26 21.83
C LEU A 295 9.22 4.06 22.70
N THR A 296 9.63 4.31 23.95
CA THR A 296 10.02 3.26 24.89
C THR A 296 8.87 2.28 25.12
N SER A 297 7.64 2.79 25.32
CA SER A 297 6.46 1.95 25.49
C SER A 297 6.14 1.13 24.24
N LEU A 298 6.25 1.71 23.04
CA LEU A 298 6.04 1.00 21.78
C LEU A 298 7.06 -0.13 21.56
N LEU A 299 8.34 0.12 21.86
CA LEU A 299 9.38 -0.91 21.78
C LEU A 299 9.17 -2.03 22.81
N MET A 300 8.73 -1.69 24.02
CA MET A 300 8.36 -2.69 25.04
C MET A 300 7.18 -3.56 24.60
N LEU A 301 6.19 -2.97 23.92
CA LEU A 301 5.07 -3.73 23.34
C LEU A 301 5.56 -4.71 22.27
N LEU A 302 6.43 -4.29 21.35
CA LEU A 302 7.02 -5.20 20.36
C LEU A 302 7.80 -6.36 20.98
N ARG A 303 8.34 -6.17 22.20
CA ARG A 303 9.14 -7.18 22.89
C ARG A 303 8.30 -8.20 23.65
N ASN A 304 7.21 -7.75 24.26
CA ASN A 304 6.53 -8.51 25.32
C ASN A 304 5.18 -9.09 24.91
N THR A 305 4.61 -8.65 23.79
CA THR A 305 3.31 -9.14 23.32
C THR A 305 3.45 -10.32 22.37
N GLU A 306 2.43 -11.18 22.34
CA GLU A 306 2.24 -12.17 21.27
C GLU A 306 1.10 -11.76 20.32
N ASP A 307 0.40 -10.65 20.63
CA ASP A 307 -0.72 -10.15 19.85
C ASP A 307 -0.24 -9.50 18.53
N GLU A 308 -0.60 -10.12 17.42
CA GLU A 308 -0.22 -9.67 16.08
C GLU A 308 -0.81 -8.30 15.72
N THR A 309 -1.99 -7.94 16.24
CA THR A 309 -2.55 -6.60 16.05
C THR A 309 -1.72 -5.56 16.79
N ILE A 310 -1.27 -5.83 18.01
CA ILE A 310 -0.36 -4.93 18.72
C ILE A 310 0.97 -4.81 17.96
N HIS A 311 1.57 -5.91 17.52
CA HIS A 311 2.80 -5.87 16.70
C HIS A 311 2.65 -4.98 15.48
N ARG A 312 1.58 -5.18 14.70
CA ARG A 312 1.28 -4.38 13.52
C ARG A 312 1.17 -2.90 13.82
N VAL A 313 0.33 -2.54 14.79
CA VAL A 313 0.01 -1.14 15.07
C VAL A 313 1.20 -0.44 15.75
N ALA A 314 1.94 -1.13 16.63
CA ALA A 314 3.15 -0.60 17.24
C ALA A 314 4.27 -0.37 16.21
N ALA A 315 4.49 -1.33 15.30
CA ALA A 315 5.43 -1.15 14.19
C ALA A 315 5.00 0.00 13.27
N GLY A 316 3.70 0.19 13.04
CA GLY A 316 3.15 1.32 12.29
C GLY A 316 3.40 2.66 12.99
N ALA A 317 3.19 2.74 14.31
CA ALA A 317 3.50 3.92 15.10
C ALA A 317 5.00 4.25 15.04
N ILE A 318 5.87 3.25 15.20
CA ILE A 318 7.33 3.43 15.08
C ILE A 318 7.71 3.88 13.66
N ALA A 319 7.06 3.36 12.63
CA ALA A 319 7.28 3.82 11.25
C ALA A 319 6.94 5.31 11.09
N ASN A 320 5.83 5.77 11.66
CA ASN A 320 5.46 7.18 11.66
C ASN A 320 6.47 8.03 12.44
N LEU A 321 6.86 7.61 13.64
CA LEU A 321 7.87 8.32 14.44
C LEU A 321 9.22 8.40 13.72
N ALA A 322 9.59 7.37 12.95
CA ALA A 322 10.82 7.32 12.17
C ALA A 322 10.83 8.26 10.95
N MET A 323 9.74 8.97 10.65
CA MET A 323 9.76 10.03 9.62
C MET A 323 10.57 11.26 10.07
N ASN A 324 10.71 11.47 11.38
CA ASN A 324 11.52 12.54 11.95
C ASN A 324 12.97 12.07 12.19
N GLU A 325 13.96 12.79 11.65
CA GLU A 325 15.38 12.41 11.75
C GLU A 325 15.91 12.31 13.20
N THR A 326 15.47 13.20 14.10
CA THR A 326 15.87 13.16 15.52
C THR A 326 15.38 11.88 16.20
N ASN A 327 14.15 11.49 15.90
CA ASN A 327 13.55 10.26 16.42
C ASN A 327 14.25 9.01 15.88
N GLN A 328 14.75 9.03 14.64
CA GLN A 328 15.50 7.91 14.08
C GLN A 328 16.74 7.57 14.91
N GLU A 329 17.51 8.58 15.34
CA GLU A 329 18.68 8.37 16.21
C GLU A 329 18.29 7.73 17.56
N LEU A 330 17.15 8.16 18.13
CA LEU A 330 16.62 7.59 19.38
C LEU A 330 16.09 6.15 19.20
N ILE A 331 15.39 5.86 18.11
CA ILE A 331 14.94 4.50 17.74
C ILE A 331 16.14 3.56 17.67
N MET A 332 17.22 3.99 17.00
CA MET A 332 18.46 3.21 16.94
C MET A 332 19.11 3.07 18.33
N ALA A 333 19.15 4.13 19.13
CA ALA A 333 19.76 4.09 20.46
C ALA A 333 19.06 3.11 21.41
N GLN A 334 17.74 2.92 21.26
CA GLN A 334 16.94 2.00 22.08
C GLN A 334 16.83 0.56 21.50
N GLY A 335 17.64 0.21 20.50
CA GLY A 335 17.62 -1.14 19.91
C GLY A 335 16.42 -1.41 19.01
N GLY A 336 15.86 -0.36 18.39
CA GLY A 336 14.67 -0.47 17.55
C GLY A 336 14.84 -1.39 16.35
N ILE A 337 16.02 -1.44 15.71
CA ILE A 337 16.25 -2.34 14.57
C ILE A 337 16.26 -3.81 15.01
N ASP A 338 16.90 -4.15 16.13
CA ASP A 338 16.92 -5.52 16.64
C ASP A 338 15.49 -6.03 16.91
N LEU A 339 14.65 -5.18 17.53
CA LEU A 339 13.25 -5.49 17.81
C LEU A 339 12.42 -5.60 16.53
N LEU A 340 12.50 -4.62 15.62
CA LEU A 340 11.81 -4.67 14.33
C LEU A 340 12.22 -5.90 13.51
N SER A 341 13.51 -6.24 13.49
CA SER A 341 14.04 -7.41 12.80
C SER A 341 13.53 -8.72 13.41
N SER A 342 13.46 -8.77 14.74
CA SER A 342 12.87 -9.91 15.47
C SER A 342 11.37 -10.05 15.19
N THR A 343 10.63 -8.95 15.16
CA THR A 343 9.21 -8.94 14.78
C THR A 343 9.02 -9.42 13.35
N ALA A 344 9.84 -8.96 12.39
CA ALA A 344 9.79 -9.43 11.00
C ALA A 344 10.08 -10.93 10.85
N ALA A 345 10.98 -11.48 11.66
CA ALA A 345 11.33 -12.90 11.61
C ALA A 345 10.20 -13.81 12.11
N ASN A 346 9.36 -13.31 13.02
CA ASN A 346 8.29 -14.08 13.66
C ASN A 346 6.90 -13.81 13.06
N ALA A 347 6.71 -12.70 12.34
CA ALA A 347 5.42 -12.32 11.78
C ALA A 347 5.09 -13.11 10.49
N GLN A 348 3.83 -13.53 10.37
CA GLN A 348 3.28 -14.15 9.16
C GLN A 348 2.35 -13.20 8.41
N ASP A 349 1.66 -12.29 9.12
CA ASP A 349 0.79 -11.28 8.52
C ASP A 349 1.57 -10.30 7.62
N PRO A 350 1.28 -10.25 6.30
CA PRO A 350 1.89 -9.31 5.39
C PRO A 350 1.70 -7.85 5.79
N GLN A 351 0.60 -7.52 6.47
CA GLN A 351 0.33 -6.16 6.92
C GLN A 351 1.29 -5.75 8.06
N THR A 352 1.59 -6.67 8.98
CA THR A 352 2.63 -6.48 10.01
C THR A 352 4.00 -6.30 9.36
N LEU A 353 4.38 -7.18 8.43
CA LEU A 353 5.64 -7.08 7.69
C LEU A 353 5.75 -5.76 6.91
N ARG A 354 4.65 -5.26 6.35
CA ARG A 354 4.62 -3.96 5.66
C ARG A 354 4.95 -2.82 6.61
N MET A 355 4.39 -2.81 7.82
CA MET A 355 4.68 -1.77 8.82
C MET A 355 6.14 -1.82 9.26
N VAL A 356 6.67 -3.02 9.53
CA VAL A 356 8.07 -3.22 9.92
C VAL A 356 9.02 -2.78 8.81
N ALA A 357 8.77 -3.21 7.56
CA ALA A 357 9.54 -2.77 6.39
C ALA A 357 9.47 -1.25 6.22
N GLY A 358 8.30 -0.64 6.47
CA GLY A 358 8.11 0.81 6.46
C GLY A 358 9.00 1.54 7.47
N ALA A 359 9.05 1.05 8.70
CA ALA A 359 9.92 1.61 9.75
C ALA A 359 11.40 1.50 9.38
N ILE A 360 11.86 0.31 8.99
CA ILE A 360 13.26 0.09 8.58
C ILE A 360 13.62 0.94 7.35
N ALA A 361 12.69 1.08 6.39
CA ALA A 361 12.92 1.89 5.19
C ALA A 361 13.02 3.40 5.49
N ASN A 362 12.34 3.91 6.51
CA ASN A 362 12.53 5.28 6.99
C ASN A 362 13.92 5.44 7.62
N LEU A 363 14.35 4.49 8.45
CA LEU A 363 15.69 4.50 9.09
C LEU A 363 16.83 4.38 8.07
N CYS A 364 16.61 3.66 6.95
CA CYS A 364 17.57 3.55 5.84
C CYS A 364 17.86 4.90 5.15
N GLY A 365 17.00 5.91 5.33
CA GLY A 365 17.17 7.25 4.74
C GLY A 365 18.16 8.14 5.48
N ASN A 366 18.74 7.69 6.59
CA ASN A 366 19.65 8.48 7.40
C ASN A 366 21.11 8.05 7.22
N ASP A 367 21.92 8.95 6.65
CA ASP A 367 23.33 8.70 6.34
C ASP A 367 24.15 8.33 7.58
N LYS A 368 23.79 8.84 8.76
CA LYS A 368 24.52 8.59 10.03
C LYS A 368 24.28 7.19 10.59
N LEU A 369 23.17 6.55 10.23
CA LEU A 369 22.71 5.31 10.86
C LEU A 369 23.14 4.03 10.12
N GLN A 370 23.67 4.14 8.90
CA GLN A 370 23.95 3.00 8.01
C GLN A 370 24.74 1.85 8.66
N THR A 371 25.86 2.16 9.31
CA THR A 371 26.73 1.14 9.91
C THR A 371 26.00 0.39 11.03
N LYS A 372 25.25 1.14 11.86
CA LYS A 372 24.49 0.58 12.97
C LYS A 372 23.28 -0.22 12.48
N LEU A 373 22.56 0.29 11.47
CA LEU A 373 21.45 -0.40 10.81
C LEU A 373 21.90 -1.74 10.23
N ARG A 374 23.09 -1.80 9.61
CA ARG A 374 23.68 -3.06 9.16
C ARG A 374 24.00 -3.99 10.32
N SER A 375 24.71 -3.52 11.35
CA SER A 375 25.16 -4.37 12.46
C SER A 375 24.03 -4.96 13.29
N GLU A 376 22.91 -4.23 13.38
CA GLU A 376 21.67 -4.68 14.05
C GLU A 376 20.77 -5.52 13.13
N GLY A 377 21.22 -5.85 11.91
CA GLY A 377 20.52 -6.77 11.02
C GLY A 377 19.39 -6.15 10.20
N GLY A 378 19.29 -4.82 10.11
CA GLY A 378 18.23 -4.14 9.35
C GLY A 378 18.22 -4.50 7.85
N ILE A 379 19.39 -4.65 7.21
CA ILE A 379 19.48 -5.10 5.81
C ILE A 379 19.03 -6.57 5.70
N ALA A 380 19.47 -7.42 6.63
CA ALA A 380 19.09 -8.83 6.66
C ALA A 380 17.57 -9.00 6.86
N ALA A 381 16.95 -8.17 7.69
CA ALA A 381 15.50 -8.16 7.90
C ALA A 381 14.73 -7.77 6.63
N LEU A 382 15.16 -6.70 5.93
CA LEU A 382 14.57 -6.31 4.64
C LEU A 382 14.63 -7.46 3.61
N LEU A 383 15.79 -8.11 3.50
CA LEU A 383 15.97 -9.26 2.60
C LEU A 383 15.19 -10.50 3.06
N GLY A 384 15.04 -10.70 4.37
CA GLY A 384 14.23 -11.78 4.94
C GLY A 384 12.75 -11.64 4.56
N MET A 385 12.21 -10.43 4.64
CA MET A 385 10.82 -10.13 4.31
C MET A 385 10.47 -10.32 2.84
N VAL A 386 11.45 -10.35 1.93
CA VAL A 386 11.23 -10.68 0.51
C VAL A 386 10.46 -11.99 0.33
N ARG A 387 10.68 -12.96 1.23
CA ARG A 387 10.09 -14.30 1.15
C ARG A 387 8.56 -14.30 1.24
N CYS A 388 7.94 -13.26 1.80
CA CYS A 388 6.48 -13.18 1.88
C CYS A 388 5.81 -12.97 0.52
N GLY A 389 6.53 -12.45 -0.48
CA GLY A 389 6.02 -12.22 -1.84
C GLY A 389 4.90 -11.17 -1.96
N HIS A 390 4.48 -10.54 -0.87
CA HIS A 390 3.37 -9.58 -0.90
C HIS A 390 3.81 -8.24 -1.52
N PRO A 391 3.12 -7.73 -2.57
CA PRO A 391 3.56 -6.55 -3.32
C PRO A 391 3.83 -5.32 -2.45
N ASP A 392 2.96 -5.03 -1.47
CA ASP A 392 3.15 -3.89 -0.58
C ASP A 392 4.38 -3.99 0.32
N VAL A 393 4.70 -5.22 0.78
CA VAL A 393 5.88 -5.47 1.61
C VAL A 393 7.13 -5.29 0.73
N LEU A 394 7.12 -5.88 -0.47
CA LEU A 394 8.20 -5.74 -1.44
C LEU A 394 8.41 -4.28 -1.86
N ALA A 395 7.35 -3.47 -1.95
CA ALA A 395 7.46 -2.03 -2.22
C ALA A 395 8.18 -1.29 -1.09
N GLN A 396 7.89 -1.60 0.17
CA GLN A 396 8.60 -1.02 1.32
C GLN A 396 10.05 -1.51 1.40
N VAL A 397 10.30 -2.79 1.12
CA VAL A 397 11.65 -3.35 1.03
C VAL A 397 12.47 -2.66 -0.06
N ALA A 398 11.90 -2.51 -1.27
CA ALA A 398 12.53 -1.78 -2.36
C ALA A 398 12.81 -0.32 -1.98
N ARG A 399 11.85 0.35 -1.31
CA ARG A 399 12.02 1.71 -0.80
C ARG A 399 13.19 1.81 0.18
N GLY A 400 13.28 0.89 1.14
CA GLY A 400 14.38 0.83 2.11
C GLY A 400 15.75 0.65 1.44
N ILE A 401 15.84 -0.29 0.50
CA ILE A 401 17.06 -0.54 -0.28
C ILE A 401 17.44 0.68 -1.12
N ALA A 402 16.49 1.35 -1.76
CA ALA A 402 16.73 2.56 -2.54
C ALA A 402 17.22 3.73 -1.67
N ASN A 403 16.60 3.93 -0.50
CA ASN A 403 17.02 4.93 0.47
C ASN A 403 18.45 4.66 0.95
N PHE A 404 18.75 3.42 1.33
CA PHE A 404 20.07 3.03 1.80
C PHE A 404 21.14 3.24 0.70
N ALA A 405 20.86 2.81 -0.53
CA ALA A 405 21.77 2.99 -1.67
C ALA A 405 22.03 4.49 -1.96
N LYS A 406 20.98 5.33 -1.91
CA LYS A 406 21.10 6.78 -2.08
C LYS A 406 22.00 7.38 -1.01
N CYS A 407 21.78 7.00 0.25
CA CYS A 407 22.56 7.46 1.38
C CYS A 407 24.04 7.03 1.27
N GLU A 408 24.33 5.79 0.88
CA GLU A 408 25.70 5.32 0.66
C GLU A 408 26.39 6.07 -0.48
N SER A 409 25.66 6.33 -1.56
CA SER A 409 26.15 7.08 -2.72
C SER A 409 26.54 8.52 -2.35
N ARG A 410 25.78 9.19 -1.47
CA ARG A 410 26.13 10.52 -0.95
C ARG A 410 27.41 10.48 -0.12
N ALA A 411 27.52 9.53 0.81
CA ALA A 411 28.70 9.36 1.67
C ALA A 411 29.97 9.05 0.87
N SER A 412 29.85 8.31 -0.24
CA SER A 412 30.96 8.04 -1.15
C SER A 412 31.37 9.26 -1.97
N THR A 413 30.41 9.98 -2.54
CA THR A 413 30.67 11.21 -3.31
C THR A 413 31.38 12.26 -2.44
N GLN A 414 31.10 12.30 -1.13
CA GLN A 414 31.79 13.15 -0.15
C GLN A 414 33.17 12.63 0.30
N GLY A 415 33.58 11.43 -0.15
CA GLY A 415 34.86 10.81 0.19
C GLY A 415 34.92 10.17 1.58
N THR A 416 33.82 10.20 2.36
CA THR A 416 33.73 9.69 3.73
C THR A 416 33.65 8.16 3.78
N LYS A 417 33.12 7.53 2.73
CA LYS A 417 33.00 6.08 2.62
C LYS A 417 33.76 5.57 1.40
N ARG A 418 34.66 4.59 1.60
CA ARG A 418 35.40 3.91 0.54
C ARG A 418 35.13 2.42 0.64
N GLY A 419 34.87 1.78 -0.50
CA GLY A 419 34.71 0.33 -0.58
C GLY A 419 33.44 -0.08 -1.28
N LYS A 420 33.09 -1.36 -1.15
CA LYS A 420 31.85 -1.90 -1.72
C LYS A 420 30.67 -1.45 -0.86
N SER A 421 29.51 -1.28 -1.46
CA SER A 421 28.26 -0.97 -0.75
C SER A 421 27.91 -2.11 0.21
N LEU A 422 27.44 -1.76 1.41
CA LEU A 422 27.00 -2.72 2.42
C LEU A 422 25.84 -3.57 1.91
N LEU A 423 24.97 -3.01 1.07
CA LEU A 423 23.89 -3.77 0.40
C LEU A 423 24.43 -4.90 -0.46
N ILE A 424 25.53 -4.66 -1.19
CA ILE A 424 26.12 -5.68 -2.05
C ILE A 424 26.89 -6.71 -1.20
N GLU A 425 27.54 -6.27 -0.13
CA GLU A 425 28.20 -7.19 0.83
C GLU A 425 27.19 -8.13 1.51
N ASP A 426 25.99 -7.65 1.82
CA ASP A 426 24.91 -8.44 2.44
C ASP A 426 24.04 -9.18 1.41
N GLY A 427 24.44 -9.20 0.13
CA GLY A 427 23.80 -10.02 -0.91
C GLY A 427 22.52 -9.44 -1.52
N ALA A 428 22.20 -8.16 -1.28
CA ALA A 428 20.99 -7.54 -1.82
C ALA A 428 21.03 -7.37 -3.35
N LEU A 429 22.21 -7.29 -3.97
CA LEU A 429 22.37 -6.98 -5.40
C LEU A 429 21.62 -7.95 -6.31
N SER A 430 21.65 -9.26 -6.01
CA SER A 430 20.98 -10.25 -6.84
C SER A 430 19.46 -10.02 -6.86
N TRP A 431 18.88 -9.75 -5.69
CA TRP A 431 17.45 -9.43 -5.58
C TRP A 431 17.10 -8.12 -6.29
N ILE A 432 17.95 -7.09 -6.16
CA ILE A 432 17.77 -5.80 -6.86
C ILE A 432 17.74 -6.01 -8.37
N VAL A 433 18.70 -6.75 -8.93
CA VAL A 433 18.74 -7.01 -10.39
C VAL A 433 17.53 -7.82 -10.85
N GLN A 434 17.13 -8.86 -10.11
CA GLN A 434 15.96 -9.67 -10.45
C GLN A 434 14.66 -8.85 -10.48
N ASN A 435 14.52 -7.88 -9.58
CA ASN A 435 13.31 -7.05 -9.50
C ASN A 435 13.34 -5.81 -10.41
N ALA A 436 14.42 -5.57 -11.15
CA ALA A 436 14.52 -4.43 -12.07
C ALA A 436 13.53 -4.51 -13.24
N LYS A 437 13.03 -5.71 -13.55
CA LYS A 437 12.03 -5.97 -14.61
C LYS A 437 10.62 -6.19 -14.08
N THR A 438 10.38 -5.94 -12.79
CA THR A 438 9.02 -6.09 -12.25
C THR A 438 8.04 -5.14 -12.94
N GLU A 439 6.82 -5.61 -13.21
CA GLU A 439 5.75 -4.79 -13.77
C GLU A 439 5.10 -3.88 -12.72
N THR A 440 5.37 -4.12 -11.43
CA THR A 440 4.85 -3.28 -10.35
C THR A 440 5.58 -1.94 -10.31
N THR A 441 4.93 -0.88 -10.80
CA THR A 441 5.50 0.48 -10.90
C THR A 441 6.17 0.98 -9.61
N ALA A 442 5.56 0.72 -8.44
CA ALA A 442 6.10 1.14 -7.16
C ALA A 442 7.45 0.47 -6.84
N ILE A 443 7.54 -0.85 -7.01
CA ILE A 443 8.78 -1.61 -6.78
C ILE A 443 9.82 -1.21 -7.82
N LYS A 444 9.43 -1.23 -9.11
CA LYS A 444 10.30 -0.90 -10.25
C LYS A 444 11.01 0.43 -10.04
N ARG A 445 10.27 1.49 -9.70
CA ARG A 445 10.84 2.83 -9.45
C ARG A 445 11.94 2.81 -8.39
N HIS A 446 11.71 2.13 -7.27
CA HIS A 446 12.69 2.07 -6.19
C HIS A 446 13.93 1.24 -6.57
N ILE A 447 13.73 0.13 -7.27
CA ILE A 447 14.83 -0.70 -7.76
C ILE A 447 15.69 0.02 -8.80
N GLU A 448 15.07 0.73 -9.74
CA GLU A 448 15.81 1.53 -10.74
C GLU A 448 16.64 2.63 -10.06
N LEU A 449 16.09 3.31 -9.06
CA LEU A 449 16.84 4.27 -8.23
C LEU A 449 18.00 3.60 -7.48
N ALA A 450 17.76 2.45 -6.85
CA ALA A 450 18.79 1.71 -6.12
C ALA A 450 19.96 1.33 -7.03
N LEU A 451 19.69 0.78 -8.22
CA LEU A 451 20.71 0.44 -9.21
C LEU A 451 21.53 1.66 -9.62
N CYS A 452 20.87 2.77 -9.94
CA CYS A 452 21.56 4.01 -10.30
C CYS A 452 22.44 4.56 -9.17
N HIS A 453 22.00 4.49 -7.92
CA HIS A 453 22.78 4.93 -6.77
C HIS A 453 23.97 4.01 -6.46
N LEU A 454 23.77 2.69 -6.53
CA LEU A 454 24.85 1.71 -6.37
C LEU A 454 25.92 1.87 -7.46
N ALA A 455 25.49 2.12 -8.70
CA ALA A 455 26.36 2.27 -9.86
C ALA A 455 27.27 3.51 -9.80
N GLN A 456 26.89 4.55 -9.04
CA GLN A 456 27.71 5.76 -8.89
C GLN A 456 29.05 5.48 -8.19
N HIS A 457 29.16 4.37 -7.47
CA HIS A 457 30.38 4.00 -6.76
C HIS A 457 31.22 3.01 -7.58
N GLU A 458 32.43 3.40 -8.01
CA GLU A 458 33.30 2.54 -8.83
C GLU A 458 33.65 1.20 -8.17
N GLY A 459 33.81 1.19 -6.83
CA GLY A 459 34.00 -0.04 -6.05
C GLY A 459 32.89 -1.10 -6.20
N ASN A 460 31.69 -0.72 -6.62
CA ASN A 460 30.57 -1.63 -6.88
C ASN A 460 30.60 -2.20 -8.30
N ALA A 461 31.24 -1.51 -9.24
CA ALA A 461 31.07 -1.74 -10.68
C ALA A 461 31.39 -3.18 -11.10
N LYS A 462 32.46 -3.78 -10.56
CA LYS A 462 32.85 -5.16 -10.88
C LYS A 462 31.78 -6.19 -10.50
N GLU A 463 31.19 -6.06 -9.31
CA GLU A 463 30.13 -6.99 -8.89
C GLU A 463 28.84 -6.74 -9.67
N MET A 464 28.51 -5.47 -9.94
CA MET A 464 27.36 -5.10 -10.75
C MET A 464 27.45 -5.65 -12.17
N VAL A 465 28.63 -5.64 -12.79
CA VAL A 465 28.88 -6.30 -14.07
C VAL A 465 28.65 -7.81 -13.96
N LYS A 466 29.22 -8.44 -12.94
CA LYS A 466 29.13 -9.89 -12.72
C LYS A 466 27.68 -10.36 -12.52
N GLU A 467 26.87 -9.64 -11.75
CA GLU A 467 25.45 -9.95 -11.50
C GLU A 467 24.54 -9.51 -12.66
N GLY A 468 25.07 -8.93 -13.73
CA GLY A 468 24.29 -8.53 -14.90
C GLY A 468 23.53 -7.20 -14.75
N ALA A 469 23.77 -6.43 -13.69
CA ALA A 469 23.14 -5.14 -13.45
C ALA A 469 23.41 -4.11 -14.57
N ILE A 470 24.50 -4.28 -15.33
CA ILE A 470 24.83 -3.41 -16.47
C ILE A 470 23.74 -3.40 -17.54
N TRP A 471 23.09 -4.53 -17.80
CA TRP A 471 22.00 -4.63 -18.78
C TRP A 471 20.77 -3.85 -18.32
N GLU A 472 20.45 -3.93 -17.03
CA GLU A 472 19.36 -3.17 -16.44
C GLU A 472 19.67 -1.68 -16.43
N LEU A 473 20.91 -1.26 -16.15
CA LEU A 473 21.30 0.15 -16.26
C LEU A 473 21.14 0.67 -17.69
N VAL A 474 21.55 -0.11 -18.70
CA VAL A 474 21.34 0.25 -20.12
C VAL A 474 19.86 0.36 -20.44
N ARG A 475 19.03 -0.60 -20.01
CA ARG A 475 17.57 -0.57 -20.17
C ARG A 475 16.98 0.68 -19.54
N ILE A 476 17.33 0.98 -18.28
CA ILE A 476 16.89 2.17 -17.54
C ILE A 476 17.26 3.45 -18.28
N SER A 477 18.49 3.53 -18.81
CA SER A 477 18.97 4.71 -19.55
C SER A 477 18.22 4.99 -20.85
N ARG A 478 17.46 4.02 -21.37
CA ARG A 478 16.71 4.13 -22.63
C ARG A 478 15.20 4.19 -22.42
N GLU A 479 14.69 3.40 -21.48
CA GLU A 479 13.26 3.07 -21.39
C GLU A 479 12.60 3.56 -20.09
N CYS A 480 13.37 3.99 -19.07
CA CYS A 480 12.78 4.45 -17.82
C CYS A 480 11.87 5.65 -18.06
N SER A 481 10.65 5.63 -17.52
CA SER A 481 9.66 6.71 -17.71
C SER A 481 10.06 8.02 -17.02
N ARG A 482 10.89 7.94 -15.98
CA ARG A 482 11.36 9.10 -15.21
C ARG A 482 12.68 9.63 -15.75
N GLU A 483 12.66 10.86 -16.28
CA GLU A 483 13.84 11.52 -16.87
C GLU A 483 15.01 11.63 -15.88
N ASP A 484 14.75 11.95 -14.61
CA ASP A 484 15.80 12.07 -13.59
C ASP A 484 16.56 10.75 -13.40
N ILE A 485 15.85 9.62 -13.39
CA ILE A 485 16.44 8.28 -13.26
C ILE A 485 17.17 7.89 -14.55
N ARG A 486 16.55 8.14 -15.71
CA ARG A 486 17.12 7.83 -17.02
C ARG A 486 18.44 8.57 -17.24
N SER A 487 18.45 9.87 -17.00
CA SER A 487 19.63 10.73 -17.05
C SER A 487 20.70 10.28 -16.06
N LEU A 488 20.32 9.88 -14.84
CA LEU A 488 21.26 9.36 -13.84
C LEU A 488 21.91 8.05 -14.29
N ALA A 489 21.14 7.12 -14.87
CA ALA A 489 21.65 5.86 -15.40
C ALA A 489 22.66 6.10 -16.54
N HIS A 490 22.28 6.94 -17.51
CA HIS A 490 23.15 7.31 -18.63
C HIS A 490 24.47 7.94 -18.16
N ARG A 491 24.39 8.92 -17.25
CA ARG A 491 25.57 9.57 -16.68
C ARG A 491 26.49 8.59 -15.95
N THR A 492 25.90 7.63 -15.23
CA THR A 492 26.68 6.67 -14.44
C THR A 492 27.39 5.63 -15.33
N LEU A 493 26.73 5.19 -16.41
CA LEU A 493 27.32 4.30 -17.41
C LEU A 493 28.48 4.95 -18.17
N THR A 494 28.41 6.28 -18.36
CA THR A 494 29.43 7.05 -19.07
C THR A 494 30.55 7.56 -18.16
N SER A 495 30.34 7.68 -16.85
CA SER A 495 31.34 8.14 -15.89
C SER A 495 32.22 7.02 -15.32
N SER A 496 31.72 5.78 -15.23
CA SER A 496 32.49 4.64 -14.69
C SER A 496 33.43 4.03 -15.74
N PRO A 497 34.75 3.99 -15.50
CA PRO A 497 35.70 3.31 -16.38
C PRO A 497 35.42 1.81 -16.53
N THR A 498 34.99 1.14 -15.45
CA THR A 498 34.65 -0.29 -15.48
C THR A 498 33.43 -0.53 -16.38
N PHE A 499 32.36 0.24 -16.23
CA PHE A 499 31.18 0.09 -17.10
C PHE A 499 31.51 0.41 -18.57
N LEU A 500 32.25 1.49 -18.84
CA LEU A 500 32.68 1.82 -20.21
C LEU A 500 33.49 0.69 -20.86
N THR A 501 34.42 0.09 -20.12
CA THR A 501 35.24 -1.03 -20.61
C THR A 501 34.36 -2.22 -20.95
N GLU A 502 33.41 -2.54 -20.08
CA GLU A 502 32.49 -3.65 -20.28
C GLU A 502 31.52 -3.41 -21.45
N LEU A 503 30.99 -2.20 -21.61
CA LEU A 503 30.12 -1.84 -22.73
C LEU A 503 30.83 -1.95 -24.08
N ARG A 504 32.10 -1.54 -24.15
CA ARG A 504 32.93 -1.73 -25.35
C ARG A 504 33.14 -3.21 -25.64
N ARG A 505 33.39 -4.03 -24.60
CA ARG A 505 33.51 -5.49 -24.73
C ARG A 505 32.22 -6.11 -25.28
N LEU A 506 31.07 -5.62 -24.81
CA LEU A 506 29.73 -6.08 -25.21
C LEU A 506 29.22 -5.44 -26.52
N ARG A 507 29.94 -4.46 -27.09
CA ARG A 507 29.54 -3.69 -28.29
C ARG A 507 28.18 -3.00 -28.14
N VAL A 508 27.88 -2.50 -26.94
CA VAL A 508 26.65 -1.75 -26.66
C VAL A 508 26.95 -0.25 -26.76
N ASP A 509 26.24 0.44 -27.66
CA ASP A 509 26.31 1.91 -27.74
C ASP A 509 25.33 2.56 -26.77
N ILE A 510 25.78 3.59 -26.07
CA ILE A 510 25.00 4.36 -25.09
C ILE A 510 24.73 5.79 -25.59
N ARG A 511 25.31 6.19 -26.72
CA ARG A 511 25.12 7.52 -27.32
C ARG A 511 23.69 7.82 -27.70
#